data_AF-A0A7J9J780-F1
#
_entry.id   AF-A0A7J9J780-F1
#
_cell.length_a   1.000
_cell.length_b   1.000
_cell.length_c   1.000
_cell.angle_alpha   90.00
_cell.angle_beta   90.00
_cell.angle_gamma   90.00
#
_symmetry.space_group_name_H-M   'P 1'
#
loop_
_entity.id
_entity.type
_entity.pdbx_description
1 polymer ?
#
loop_
_entity_poly.entity_id
_entity_poly.type
_entity_poly.pdbx_seq_one_letter_code
_entity_poly.pdbx_strand_id
1 'polypeptide(L)'
;MLDTVGPELQVVNKSEKAISLEADATVILTPDEGHEASSNLLPINFDGLSKAVKKGDTIFIGQYLFTGSETTSVWLEVSEVQGNDVVCVIKNTATLTGALFTLHASQIRIELPTLSDKDKEVISSWGVKNKIDFLSLSYTRHAEDVRHAREFLSKQGDLYQTQIFAKIENIEGLNHFDEILQEADGIILSRGNLGIDLPPEKVFLFQKAALYKCNVAGKPAVVTRVVDSMTDNLRPTRAEATDVA
;
A
#
# COMPACT_ATOMS: atom_id res chain seq x y z
N MET A 1 -14.79 -8.41 9.29
CA MET A 1 -13.57 -7.57 9.24
C MET A 1 -13.83 -6.40 8.30
N LEU A 2 -13.47 -5.19 8.70
CA LEU A 2 -13.44 -3.99 7.85
C LEU A 2 -11.97 -3.70 7.52
N ASP A 3 -11.62 -3.61 6.24
CA ASP A 3 -10.27 -3.25 5.80
C ASP A 3 -10.25 -1.77 5.42
N THR A 4 -9.37 -0.98 6.05
CA THR A 4 -9.25 0.45 5.76
C THR A 4 -8.52 0.66 4.46
N VAL A 5 -8.79 1.75 3.75
CA VAL A 5 -7.98 2.14 2.59
C VAL A 5 -6.63 2.67 3.09
N GLY A 6 -6.66 3.50 4.13
CA GLY A 6 -5.47 4.13 4.67
C GLY A 6 -4.91 5.24 3.78
N PRO A 7 -3.65 5.64 3.97
CA PRO A 7 -3.00 6.72 3.23
C PRO A 7 -2.57 6.31 1.82
N GLU A 8 -3.53 5.98 0.95
CA GLU A 8 -3.22 5.57 -0.42
C GLU A 8 -2.90 6.77 -1.32
N LEU A 9 -1.70 6.75 -1.91
CA LEU A 9 -1.33 7.67 -2.98
C LEU A 9 -1.78 7.08 -4.31
N GLN A 10 -2.36 7.90 -5.17
CA GLN A 10 -2.90 7.47 -6.44
C GLN A 10 -2.55 8.46 -7.55
N VAL A 11 -2.30 7.92 -8.74
CA VAL A 11 -2.35 8.66 -10.00
C VAL A 11 -3.79 8.66 -10.49
N VAL A 12 -4.28 9.85 -10.87
CA VAL A 12 -5.66 10.09 -11.30
C VAL A 12 -5.73 10.25 -12.82
N ASN A 13 -6.34 9.29 -13.50
CA ASN A 13 -6.59 9.31 -14.94
C ASN A 13 -8.08 9.47 -15.25
N LYS A 14 -8.56 10.72 -15.23
CA LYS A 14 -9.99 11.05 -15.44
C LYS A 14 -10.52 10.69 -16.82
N SER A 15 -9.66 10.57 -17.84
CA SER A 15 -10.08 10.26 -19.20
C SER A 15 -10.23 8.76 -19.46
N GLU A 16 -9.73 7.92 -18.55
CA GLU A 16 -9.66 6.45 -18.64
C GLU A 16 -8.93 5.92 -19.89
N LYS A 17 -8.33 6.80 -20.69
CA LYS A 17 -7.55 6.42 -21.86
C LYS A 17 -6.27 5.75 -21.41
N ALA A 18 -5.84 4.74 -22.17
CA ALA A 18 -4.58 4.07 -21.93
C ALA A 18 -3.41 5.04 -22.08
N ILE A 19 -2.48 5.01 -21.12
CA ILE A 19 -1.28 5.85 -21.08
C ILE A 19 -0.08 4.96 -21.35
N SER A 20 0.57 5.16 -22.49
CA SER A 20 1.81 4.45 -22.84
C SER A 20 3.01 5.24 -22.31
N LEU A 21 3.83 4.57 -21.51
CA LEU A 21 5.05 5.09 -20.93
C LEU A 21 6.22 4.29 -21.50
N GLU A 22 7.20 4.98 -22.07
CA GLU A 22 8.37 4.35 -22.69
C GLU A 22 9.58 4.45 -21.78
N ALA A 23 10.38 3.38 -21.72
CA ALA A 23 11.64 3.36 -20.98
C ALA A 23 12.56 4.52 -21.40
N ASP A 24 13.32 5.04 -20.43
CA ASP A 24 14.25 6.16 -20.54
C ASP A 24 13.62 7.53 -20.89
N ALA A 25 12.32 7.60 -21.17
CA ALA A 25 11.60 8.86 -21.31
C ALA A 25 11.36 9.52 -19.94
N THR A 26 10.97 10.79 -19.97
CA THR A 26 10.67 11.59 -18.77
C THR A 26 9.17 11.74 -18.58
N VAL A 27 8.71 11.65 -17.34
CA VAL A 27 7.32 11.91 -16.92
C VAL A 27 7.30 12.79 -15.68
N ILE A 28 6.30 13.64 -15.55
CA ILE A 28 6.12 14.55 -14.42
C ILE A 28 4.97 14.04 -13.55
N LEU A 29 5.19 13.88 -12.25
CA LEU A 29 4.13 13.68 -11.26
C LEU A 29 3.74 15.04 -10.69
N THR A 30 2.47 15.42 -10.81
CA THR A 30 1.99 16.74 -10.36
C THR A 30 0.78 16.61 -9.44
N PRO A 31 0.68 17.38 -8.35
CA PRO A 31 -0.48 17.33 -7.47
C PRO A 31 -1.70 18.08 -8.03
N ASP A 32 -1.58 18.74 -9.19
CA ASP A 32 -2.72 19.40 -9.83
C ASP A 32 -3.57 18.39 -10.61
N GLU A 33 -4.62 17.89 -9.95
CA GLU A 33 -5.64 17.02 -10.53
C GLU A 33 -6.46 17.66 -11.67
N GLY A 34 -6.31 18.96 -11.94
CA GLY A 34 -6.93 19.64 -13.07
C GLY A 34 -6.39 19.22 -14.44
N HIS A 35 -5.16 18.67 -14.48
CA HIS A 35 -4.54 18.20 -15.71
C HIS A 35 -5.06 16.83 -16.18
N GLU A 36 -5.04 16.60 -17.49
CA GLU A 36 -5.32 15.27 -18.05
C GLU A 36 -4.04 14.41 -17.99
N ALA A 37 -4.17 13.17 -17.51
CA ALA A 37 -3.07 12.23 -17.46
C ALA A 37 -2.61 11.84 -18.88
N SER A 38 -1.30 11.79 -19.09
CA SER A 38 -0.67 11.54 -20.39
C SER A 38 0.69 10.87 -20.21
N SER A 39 1.37 10.55 -21.32
CA SER A 39 2.71 9.96 -21.30
C SER A 39 3.78 10.86 -20.67
N ASN A 40 3.52 12.16 -20.57
CA ASN A 40 4.49 13.16 -20.12
C ASN A 40 4.14 13.72 -18.72
N LEU A 41 2.91 13.56 -18.26
CA LEU A 41 2.41 14.16 -17.02
C LEU A 41 1.32 13.28 -16.41
N LEU A 42 1.46 12.97 -15.13
CA LEU A 42 0.55 12.15 -14.34
C LEU A 42 0.08 12.94 -13.10
N PRO A 43 -1.20 13.33 -13.02
CA PRO A 43 -1.77 13.96 -11.84
C PRO A 43 -1.85 12.97 -10.67
N ILE A 44 -1.54 13.43 -9.45
CA ILE A 44 -1.59 12.63 -8.21
C ILE A 44 -2.50 13.27 -7.16
N ASN A 45 -3.10 12.46 -6.30
CA ASN A 45 -4.00 12.90 -5.24
C ASN A 45 -3.30 13.44 -3.97
N PHE A 46 -2.03 13.85 -4.07
CA PHE A 46 -1.21 14.22 -2.91
C PHE A 46 -0.18 15.30 -3.24
N ASP A 47 -0.23 16.42 -2.51
CA ASP A 47 0.63 17.59 -2.70
C ASP A 47 1.99 17.52 -1.98
N GLY A 48 2.15 16.56 -1.06
CA GLY A 48 3.37 16.41 -0.25
C GLY A 48 4.48 15.59 -0.90
N LEU A 49 4.28 15.00 -2.09
CA LEU A 49 5.25 14.07 -2.68
C LEU A 49 6.62 14.72 -2.91
N SER A 50 6.64 15.94 -3.44
CA SER A 50 7.85 16.75 -3.69
C SER A 50 8.71 16.99 -2.44
N LYS A 51 8.10 16.99 -1.26
CA LYS A 51 8.81 17.17 0.03
C LYS A 51 9.33 15.85 0.60
N ALA A 52 8.72 14.73 0.20
CA ALA A 52 9.06 13.41 0.71
C ALA A 52 10.19 12.75 -0.09
N VAL A 53 10.26 13.01 -1.40
CA VAL A 53 11.22 12.37 -2.31
C VAL A 53 12.45 13.22 -2.56
N LYS A 54 13.54 12.57 -2.95
CA LYS A 54 14.79 13.18 -3.42
C LYS A 54 15.28 12.50 -4.70
N LYS A 55 16.22 13.14 -5.39
CA LYS A 55 16.85 12.56 -6.58
C LYS A 55 17.41 11.15 -6.30
N GLY A 56 17.10 10.21 -7.19
CA GLY A 56 17.48 8.79 -7.11
C GLY A 56 16.47 7.91 -6.37
N ASP A 57 15.45 8.49 -5.75
CA ASP A 57 14.37 7.73 -5.13
C ASP A 57 13.53 7.00 -6.19
N THR A 58 12.95 5.87 -5.79
CA THR A 58 12.18 4.99 -6.67
C THR A 58 10.69 5.10 -6.36
N ILE A 59 9.90 5.29 -7.41
CA ILE A 59 8.43 5.34 -7.33
C ILE A 59 7.87 4.23 -8.23
N PHE A 60 6.96 3.45 -7.67
CA PHE A 60 6.18 2.46 -8.41
C PHE A 60 4.78 3.03 -8.67
N ILE A 61 4.27 2.84 -9.88
CA ILE A 61 2.89 3.15 -10.24
C ILE A 61 2.30 1.92 -10.94
N GLY A 62 1.17 1.43 -10.46
CA GLY A 62 0.52 0.29 -11.07
C GLY A 62 -0.88 0.05 -10.54
N GLN A 63 -1.53 -0.98 -11.06
CA GLN A 63 -2.77 -1.46 -10.46
C GLN A 63 -2.48 -2.23 -9.17
N TYR A 64 -3.48 -2.27 -8.28
CA TYR A 64 -3.44 -2.94 -6.98
C TYR A 64 -2.97 -4.41 -7.04
N LEU A 65 -3.15 -5.08 -8.18
CA LEU A 65 -2.87 -6.50 -8.35
C LEU A 65 -1.55 -6.85 -9.06
N PHE A 66 -0.56 -5.96 -9.13
CA PHE A 66 0.69 -6.25 -9.82
C PHE A 66 1.35 -7.59 -9.40
N THR A 67 1.56 -8.47 -10.38
CA THR A 67 2.12 -9.82 -10.20
C THR A 67 3.58 -9.95 -10.63
N GLY A 68 4.21 -8.86 -11.12
CA GLY A 68 5.55 -8.92 -11.69
C GLY A 68 5.61 -9.39 -13.15
N SER A 69 4.50 -9.91 -13.70
CA SER A 69 4.46 -10.52 -15.05
C SER A 69 3.78 -9.63 -16.11
N GLU A 70 3.36 -8.43 -15.75
CA GLU A 70 2.49 -7.59 -16.58
C GLU A 70 3.18 -6.29 -16.99
N THR A 71 2.90 -5.82 -18.21
CA THR A 71 3.29 -4.50 -18.71
C THR A 71 2.31 -3.40 -18.28
N THR A 72 1.67 -3.56 -17.12
CA THR A 72 0.59 -2.71 -16.58
C THR A 72 1.04 -1.83 -15.41
N SER A 73 2.34 -1.85 -15.11
CA SER A 73 2.95 -1.04 -14.05
C SER A 73 4.30 -0.49 -14.49
N VAL A 74 4.68 0.64 -13.90
CA VAL A 74 5.87 1.39 -14.25
C VAL A 74 6.69 1.70 -13.00
N TRP A 75 7.99 1.54 -13.13
CA TRP A 75 8.99 2.01 -12.20
C TRP A 75 9.55 3.34 -12.69
N LEU A 76 9.62 4.30 -11.80
CA LEU A 76 10.13 5.64 -12.02
C LEU A 76 11.31 5.89 -11.08
N GLU A 77 12.32 6.60 -11.56
CA GLU A 77 13.40 7.15 -10.73
C GLU A 77 13.31 8.67 -10.73
N VAL A 78 13.25 9.27 -9.54
CA VAL A 78 13.18 10.72 -9.37
C VAL A 78 14.45 11.36 -9.91
N SER A 79 14.33 12.20 -10.93
CA SER A 79 15.46 12.94 -11.50
C SER A 79 15.68 14.27 -10.79
N GLU A 80 14.60 15.00 -10.53
CA GLU A 80 14.60 16.27 -9.81
C GLU A 80 13.19 16.66 -9.31
N VAL A 81 13.15 17.63 -8.41
CA VAL A 81 11.92 18.23 -7.89
C VAL A 81 11.86 19.68 -8.37
N GLN A 82 10.76 20.05 -9.03
CA GLN A 82 10.53 21.39 -9.56
C GLN A 82 9.29 22.01 -8.90
N GLY A 83 9.51 22.79 -7.84
CA GLY A 83 8.39 23.31 -7.04
C GLY A 83 7.63 22.17 -6.36
N ASN A 84 6.37 21.99 -6.74
CA ASN A 84 5.54 20.88 -6.24
C ASN A 84 5.55 19.65 -7.15
N ASP A 85 6.12 19.76 -8.36
CA ASP A 85 6.16 18.68 -9.33
C ASP A 85 7.41 17.81 -9.14
N VAL A 86 7.27 16.52 -9.38
CA VAL A 86 8.36 15.54 -9.31
C VAL A 86 8.65 15.02 -10.71
N VAL A 87 9.81 15.36 -11.24
CA VAL A 87 10.26 14.90 -12.56
C VAL A 87 10.94 13.54 -12.38
N CYS A 88 10.54 12.57 -13.19
CA CYS A 88 11.05 11.20 -13.11
C CYS A 88 11.50 10.68 -14.47
N VAL A 89 12.49 9.78 -14.46
CA VAL A 89 12.87 8.96 -15.60
C VAL A 89 12.14 7.62 -15.50
N ILE A 90 11.52 7.19 -16.59
CA ILE A 90 10.81 5.91 -16.69
C ILE A 90 11.83 4.78 -16.83
N LYS A 91 11.74 3.75 -15.99
CA LYS A 91 12.70 2.63 -15.96
C LYS A 91 12.27 1.41 -16.76
N ASN A 92 10.98 1.29 -17.11
CA ASN A 92 10.47 0.22 -17.96
C ASN A 92 9.30 0.72 -18.81
N THR A 93 9.14 0.15 -20.01
CA THR A 93 7.98 0.41 -20.85
C THR A 93 6.74 -0.26 -20.23
N ALA A 94 5.63 0.47 -20.18
CA ALA A 94 4.36 0.00 -19.64
C ALA A 94 3.17 0.76 -20.23
N THR A 95 1.99 0.15 -20.16
CA THR A 95 0.72 0.79 -20.52
C THR A 95 -0.21 0.77 -19.32
N LEU A 96 -0.45 1.95 -18.76
CA LEU A 96 -1.40 2.13 -17.65
C LEU A 96 -2.82 2.23 -18.24
N THR A 97 -3.70 1.31 -17.86
CA THR A 97 -5.11 1.28 -18.31
C THR A 97 -6.05 1.35 -17.11
N GLY A 98 -7.04 2.23 -17.15
CA GLY A 98 -7.98 2.47 -16.06
C GLY A 98 -7.92 3.89 -15.50
N ALA A 99 -8.76 4.16 -14.50
CA ALA A 99 -8.96 5.49 -13.94
C ALA A 99 -8.00 5.83 -12.78
N LEU A 100 -7.61 4.83 -12.00
CA LEU A 100 -6.82 5.00 -10.77
C LEU A 100 -5.69 3.99 -10.74
N PHE A 101 -4.50 4.47 -10.39
CA PHE A 101 -3.31 3.63 -10.22
C PHE A 101 -2.71 3.93 -8.86
N THR A 102 -2.41 2.90 -8.09
CA THR A 102 -1.71 3.04 -6.81
C THR A 102 -0.29 3.52 -7.09
N LEU A 103 0.11 4.57 -6.38
CA LEU A 103 1.46 5.10 -6.36
C LEU A 103 2.11 4.66 -5.05
N HIS A 104 3.31 4.10 -5.15
CA HIS A 104 4.09 3.70 -3.99
C HIS A 104 5.49 4.30 -4.07
N ALA A 105 5.85 5.14 -3.10
CA ALA A 105 7.19 5.71 -2.96
C ALA A 105 8.03 4.76 -2.09
N SER A 106 8.90 3.96 -2.73
CA SER A 106 9.62 2.89 -2.03
C SER A 106 10.65 3.46 -1.05
N GLN A 107 10.63 2.94 0.18
CA GLN A 107 11.51 3.25 1.30
C GLN A 107 11.46 4.72 1.70
N ILE A 108 10.37 5.39 1.36
CA ILE A 108 10.15 6.82 1.59
C ILE A 108 8.98 6.98 2.56
N ARG A 109 9.20 7.80 3.58
CA ARG A 109 8.17 8.12 4.57
C ARG A 109 7.23 9.18 4.00
N ILE A 110 5.96 8.82 3.89
CA ILE A 110 4.88 9.74 3.52
C ILE A 110 4.12 10.14 4.79
N GLU A 111 4.11 11.45 5.10
CA GLU A 111 3.40 11.98 6.27
C GLU A 111 1.90 12.14 5.98
N LEU A 112 1.18 11.02 6.07
CA LEU A 112 -0.28 10.97 6.05
C LEU A 112 -0.81 10.24 7.30
N PRO A 113 -2.01 10.58 7.79
CA PRO A 113 -2.63 9.85 8.88
C PRO A 113 -2.98 8.42 8.44
N THR A 114 -2.81 7.45 9.34
CA THR A 114 -3.05 6.02 9.07
C THR A 114 -4.54 5.73 8.86
N LEU A 115 -5.44 6.48 9.51
CA LEU A 115 -6.86 6.51 9.18
C LEU A 115 -7.19 7.80 8.42
N SER A 116 -7.59 7.66 7.15
CA SER A 116 -8.12 8.78 6.38
C SER A 116 -9.47 9.24 6.94
N ASP A 117 -9.92 10.44 6.56
CA ASP A 117 -11.24 10.90 6.95
C ASP A 117 -12.36 10.04 6.34
N LYS A 118 -12.11 9.44 5.17
CA LYS A 118 -13.03 8.48 4.57
C LYS A 118 -13.11 7.18 5.38
N ASP A 119 -11.97 6.67 5.86
CA ASP A 119 -11.96 5.49 6.73
C ASP A 119 -12.77 5.76 8.01
N LYS A 120 -12.56 6.91 8.65
CA LYS A 120 -13.33 7.32 9.84
C LYS A 120 -14.83 7.39 9.55
N GLU A 121 -15.23 8.00 8.43
CA GLU A 121 -16.63 8.08 8.00
C GLU A 121 -17.25 6.69 7.83
N VAL A 122 -16.56 5.77 7.14
CA VAL A 122 -17.05 4.41 6.90
C VAL A 122 -17.12 3.61 8.20
N ILE A 123 -16.13 3.74 9.08
CA ILE A 123 -16.16 3.10 10.41
C ILE A 123 -17.36 3.61 11.22
N SER A 124 -17.59 4.92 11.28
CA SER A 124 -18.71 5.51 12.04
C SER A 124 -20.08 5.18 11.45
N SER A 125 -20.25 5.24 10.13
CA SER A 125 -21.55 5.08 9.47
C SER A 125 -21.92 3.62 9.20
N TRP A 126 -20.95 2.80 8.81
CA TRP A 126 -21.15 1.41 8.44
C TRP A 126 -20.57 0.46 9.49
N GLY A 127 -19.36 0.71 9.97
CA GLY A 127 -18.68 -0.16 10.94
C GLY A 127 -19.48 -0.32 12.25
N VAL A 128 -19.94 0.79 12.83
CA VAL A 128 -20.75 0.79 14.07
C VAL A 128 -22.05 0.02 13.88
N LYS A 129 -22.78 0.30 12.79
CA LYS A 129 -24.06 -0.35 12.49
C LYS A 129 -23.92 -1.88 12.36
N ASN A 130 -22.81 -2.33 11.78
CA ASN A 130 -22.54 -3.75 11.55
C ASN A 130 -21.76 -4.43 12.67
N LYS A 131 -21.37 -3.70 13.73
CA LYS A 131 -20.63 -4.22 14.89
C LYS A 131 -19.41 -5.05 14.48
N ILE A 132 -18.52 -4.43 13.70
CA ILE A 132 -17.36 -5.12 13.16
C ILE A 132 -16.48 -5.73 14.27
N ASP A 133 -16.15 -7.02 14.14
CA ASP A 133 -15.28 -7.70 15.12
C ASP A 133 -13.80 -7.35 14.93
N PHE A 134 -13.41 -7.07 13.69
CA PHE A 134 -12.02 -6.84 13.29
C PHE A 134 -11.92 -5.60 12.41
N LEU A 135 -10.96 -4.73 12.74
CA LEU A 135 -10.46 -3.67 11.87
C LEU A 135 -9.09 -4.09 11.33
N SER A 136 -8.96 -4.18 10.02
CA SER A 136 -7.67 -4.31 9.34
C SER A 136 -7.14 -2.92 9.03
N LEU A 137 -6.01 -2.56 9.65
CA LEU A 137 -5.43 -1.21 9.62
C LEU A 137 -4.30 -1.15 8.58
N SER A 138 -4.61 -0.63 7.40
CA SER A 138 -3.67 -0.46 6.28
C SER A 138 -2.52 0.49 6.62
N TYR A 139 -1.35 0.23 6.04
CA TYR A 139 -0.11 1.01 6.16
C TYR A 139 0.29 1.34 7.61
N THR A 140 0.19 0.37 8.52
CA THR A 140 0.64 0.56 9.91
C THR A 140 2.16 0.69 9.97
N ARG A 141 2.68 1.78 10.51
CA ARG A 141 4.13 2.12 10.54
C ARG A 141 4.72 2.11 11.93
N HIS A 142 3.92 2.45 12.95
CA HIS A 142 4.35 2.50 14.36
C HIS A 142 3.26 1.99 15.29
N ALA A 143 3.65 1.69 16.53
CA ALA A 143 2.71 1.38 17.61
C ALA A 143 1.62 2.45 17.79
N GLU A 144 1.97 3.72 17.57
CA GLU A 144 1.06 4.84 17.75
C GLU A 144 -0.12 4.83 16.77
N ASP A 145 0.08 4.30 15.55
CA ASP A 145 -1.00 4.15 14.57
C ASP A 145 -2.11 3.24 15.11
N VAL A 146 -1.71 2.14 15.77
CA VAL A 146 -2.63 1.20 16.40
C VAL A 146 -3.33 1.85 17.60
N ARG A 147 -2.59 2.61 18.42
CA ARG A 147 -3.17 3.32 19.57
C ARG A 147 -4.20 4.36 19.14
N HIS A 148 -3.88 5.17 18.12
CA HIS A 148 -4.81 6.14 17.55
C HIS A 148 -6.07 5.46 16.98
N ALA A 149 -5.92 4.36 16.26
CA ALA A 149 -7.06 3.60 15.75
C ALA A 149 -7.93 3.03 16.90
N ARG A 150 -7.29 2.51 17.96
CA ARG A 150 -7.98 2.01 19.15
C ARG A 150 -8.72 3.13 19.90
N GLU A 151 -8.08 4.28 20.07
CA GLU A 151 -8.70 5.45 20.67
C GLU A 151 -9.91 5.91 19.84
N PHE A 152 -9.78 5.98 18.51
CA PHE A 152 -10.88 6.31 17.64
C PHE A 152 -12.05 5.33 17.79
N LEU A 153 -11.81 4.02 17.68
CA LEU A 153 -12.83 2.97 17.83
C LEU A 153 -13.54 3.01 19.19
N SER A 154 -12.80 3.26 20.27
CA SER A 154 -13.39 3.36 21.63
C SER A 154 -14.38 4.51 21.80
N LYS A 155 -14.28 5.54 20.94
CA LYS A 155 -15.23 6.65 20.88
C LYS A 155 -16.41 6.37 19.94
N GLN A 156 -16.39 5.27 19.17
CA GLN A 156 -17.42 4.89 18.21
C GLN A 156 -18.36 3.82 18.77
N GLY A 157 -19.41 4.24 19.48
CA GLY A 157 -20.49 3.35 19.93
C GLY A 157 -19.98 2.08 20.62
N ASP A 158 -20.42 0.91 20.14
CA ASP A 158 -20.06 -0.40 20.70
C ASP A 158 -18.75 -0.99 20.14
N LEU A 159 -17.93 -0.22 19.39
CA LEU A 159 -16.71 -0.74 18.73
C LEU A 159 -15.46 -0.81 19.62
N TYR A 160 -15.58 -0.53 20.92
CA TYR A 160 -14.45 -0.60 21.88
C TYR A 160 -13.86 -2.02 22.04
N GLN A 161 -14.58 -3.07 21.62
CA GLN A 161 -14.11 -4.47 21.61
C GLN A 161 -13.53 -4.91 20.26
N THR A 162 -13.66 -4.09 19.21
CA THR A 162 -13.15 -4.42 17.88
C THR A 162 -11.63 -4.64 17.94
N GLN A 163 -11.19 -5.80 17.46
CA GLN A 163 -9.80 -6.18 17.42
C GLN A 163 -9.09 -5.51 16.24
N ILE A 164 -7.87 -5.02 16.43
CA ILE A 164 -7.09 -4.33 15.38
C ILE A 164 -6.02 -5.26 14.84
N PHE A 165 -6.11 -5.55 13.54
CA PHE A 165 -5.10 -6.28 12.78
C PHE A 165 -4.24 -5.28 12.03
N ALA A 166 -3.00 -5.08 12.46
CA ALA A 166 -2.08 -4.14 11.80
C ALA A 166 -1.53 -4.76 10.50
N LYS A 167 -1.69 -4.04 9.38
CA LYS A 167 -1.08 -4.43 8.10
C LYS A 167 0.33 -3.90 8.00
N ILE A 168 1.28 -4.80 7.82
CA ILE A 168 2.69 -4.50 7.58
C ILE A 168 2.92 -4.52 6.07
N GLU A 169 3.13 -3.33 5.50
CA GLU A 169 3.07 -3.10 4.05
C GLU A 169 4.28 -2.36 3.49
N ASN A 170 5.14 -1.82 4.37
CA ASN A 170 6.35 -1.10 4.00
C ASN A 170 7.50 -1.40 4.99
N ILE A 171 8.69 -0.93 4.67
CA ILE A 171 9.91 -1.12 5.45
C ILE A 171 9.84 -0.46 6.83
N GLU A 172 9.12 0.65 6.95
CA GLU A 172 8.95 1.36 8.22
C GLU A 172 8.17 0.53 9.23
N GLY A 173 7.06 -0.08 8.81
CA GLY A 173 6.31 -1.03 9.63
C GLY A 173 7.10 -2.28 9.98
N LEU A 174 8.00 -2.74 9.10
CA LEU A 174 8.90 -3.86 9.41
C LEU A 174 9.96 -3.47 10.46
N ASN A 175 10.51 -2.27 10.39
CA ASN A 175 11.50 -1.78 11.35
C ASN A 175 10.90 -1.61 12.76
N HIS A 176 9.63 -1.21 12.83
CA HIS A 176 8.88 -1.06 14.09
C HIS A 176 7.98 -2.26 14.40
N PHE A 177 8.23 -3.41 13.80
CA PHE A 177 7.34 -4.57 13.90
C PHE A 177 7.06 -4.98 15.34
N ASP A 178 8.06 -4.97 16.21
CA ASP A 178 7.93 -5.45 17.59
C ASP A 178 6.99 -4.57 18.43
N GLU A 179 7.07 -3.25 18.27
CA GLU A 179 6.17 -2.32 18.97
C GLU A 179 4.75 -2.37 18.40
N ILE A 180 4.60 -2.52 17.08
CA ILE A 180 3.29 -2.71 16.44
C ILE A 180 2.66 -4.00 16.92
N LEU A 181 3.41 -5.11 16.93
CA LEU A 181 2.96 -6.40 17.42
C LEU A 181 2.54 -6.33 18.89
N GLN A 182 3.21 -5.53 19.72
CA GLN A 182 2.83 -5.36 21.12
C GLN A 182 1.44 -4.73 21.28
N GLU A 183 1.10 -3.73 20.46
CA GLU A 183 -0.17 -2.99 20.55
C GLU A 183 -1.34 -3.60 19.76
N ALA A 184 -1.04 -4.25 18.62
CA ALA A 184 -2.05 -4.84 17.74
C ALA A 184 -2.61 -6.15 18.29
N ASP A 185 -3.85 -6.49 17.94
CA ASP A 185 -4.49 -7.75 18.33
C ASP A 185 -4.14 -8.89 17.37
N GLY A 186 -3.66 -8.55 16.18
CA GLY A 186 -3.13 -9.47 15.17
C GLY A 186 -2.32 -8.73 14.12
N ILE A 187 -1.65 -9.49 13.26
CA ILE A 187 -0.83 -8.95 12.17
C ILE A 187 -1.34 -9.47 10.83
N ILE A 188 -1.37 -8.60 9.82
CA ILE A 188 -1.52 -8.99 8.42
C ILE A 188 -0.22 -8.62 7.70
N LEU A 189 0.46 -9.61 7.13
CA LEU A 189 1.66 -9.40 6.34
C LEU A 189 1.28 -9.25 4.86
N SER A 190 1.31 -8.02 4.36
CA SER A 190 0.93 -7.70 2.98
C SER A 190 2.09 -7.88 2.02
N ARG A 191 2.31 -9.11 1.54
CA ARG A 191 3.47 -9.44 0.68
C ARG A 191 3.48 -8.72 -0.66
N GLY A 192 2.31 -8.41 -1.22
CA GLY A 192 2.20 -7.62 -2.44
C GLY A 192 2.85 -6.25 -2.29
N ASN A 193 2.41 -5.49 -1.29
CA ASN A 193 2.96 -4.16 -1.00
C ASN A 193 4.43 -4.23 -0.54
N LEU A 194 4.77 -5.19 0.33
CA LEU A 194 6.16 -5.39 0.75
C LEU A 194 7.09 -5.79 -0.39
N GLY A 195 6.60 -6.48 -1.41
CA GLY A 195 7.37 -6.85 -2.60
C GLY A 195 7.64 -5.67 -3.54
N ILE A 196 6.90 -4.58 -3.40
CA ILE A 196 7.22 -3.30 -4.05
C ILE A 196 8.33 -2.59 -3.26
N ASP A 197 8.28 -2.67 -1.93
CA ASP A 197 9.17 -1.90 -1.07
C ASP A 197 10.54 -2.58 -0.79
N LEU A 198 10.58 -3.90 -0.94
CA LEU A 198 11.74 -4.74 -0.69
C LEU A 198 12.10 -5.56 -1.92
N PRO A 199 13.39 -5.91 -2.08
CA PRO A 199 13.79 -6.96 -3.00
C PRO A 199 12.97 -8.24 -2.76
N PRO A 200 12.38 -8.87 -3.79
CA PRO A 200 11.50 -10.01 -3.65
C PRO A 200 12.11 -11.16 -2.83
N GLU A 201 13.41 -11.39 -2.99
CA GLU A 201 14.17 -12.41 -2.26
C GLU A 201 14.33 -12.12 -0.77
N LYS A 202 14.00 -10.92 -0.28
CA LYS A 202 14.02 -10.61 1.16
C LYS A 202 12.67 -10.79 1.84
N VAL A 203 11.57 -10.73 1.09
CA VAL A 203 10.20 -10.78 1.65
C VAL A 203 9.96 -12.05 2.47
N PHE A 204 10.46 -13.20 2.00
CA PHE A 204 10.26 -14.48 2.69
C PHE A 204 10.98 -14.54 4.06
N LEU A 205 12.13 -13.87 4.19
CA LEU A 205 12.89 -13.82 5.45
C LEU A 205 12.08 -13.09 6.52
N PHE A 206 11.51 -11.94 6.16
CA PHE A 206 10.66 -11.16 7.03
C PHE A 206 9.38 -11.89 7.38
N GLN A 207 8.75 -12.58 6.42
CA GLN A 207 7.57 -13.40 6.68
C GLN A 207 7.84 -14.43 7.77
N LYS A 208 8.92 -15.22 7.66
CA LYS A 208 9.24 -16.24 8.68
C LYS A 208 9.51 -15.62 10.05
N ALA A 209 10.25 -14.51 10.10
CA ALA A 209 10.55 -13.83 11.35
C ALA A 209 9.28 -13.25 12.01
N ALA A 210 8.42 -12.59 11.24
CA ALA A 210 7.17 -12.00 11.71
C ALA A 210 6.22 -13.09 12.25
N LEU A 211 6.02 -14.17 11.50
CA LEU A 211 5.17 -15.29 11.94
C LEU A 211 5.70 -15.95 13.22
N TYR A 212 7.01 -16.14 13.33
CA TYR A 212 7.62 -16.65 14.56
C TYR A 212 7.33 -15.75 15.77
N LYS A 213 7.53 -14.43 15.61
CA LYS A 213 7.26 -13.45 16.67
C LYS A 213 5.78 -13.41 17.07
N CYS A 214 4.86 -13.47 16.10
CA CYS A 214 3.42 -13.57 16.36
C CYS A 214 3.08 -14.83 17.16
N ASN A 215 3.63 -15.98 16.78
CA ASN A 215 3.43 -17.24 17.50
C ASN A 215 3.94 -17.17 18.95
N VAL A 216 5.13 -16.59 19.17
CA VAL A 216 5.70 -16.39 20.52
C VAL A 216 4.84 -15.44 21.36
N ALA A 217 4.31 -14.38 20.75
CA ALA A 217 3.42 -13.44 21.41
C ALA A 217 1.99 -13.97 21.62
N GLY A 218 1.65 -15.12 21.02
CA GLY A 218 0.30 -15.68 21.06
C GLY A 218 -0.73 -14.85 20.27
N LYS A 219 -0.28 -14.09 19.26
CA LYS A 219 -1.14 -13.22 18.44
C LYS A 219 -1.34 -13.81 17.04
N PRO A 220 -2.57 -13.79 16.49
CA PRO A 220 -2.84 -14.31 15.15
C PRO A 220 -2.09 -13.52 14.08
N ALA A 221 -1.66 -14.23 13.04
CA ALA A 221 -1.03 -13.66 11.87
C ALA A 221 -1.71 -14.16 10.59
N VAL A 222 -1.88 -13.27 9.62
CA VAL A 222 -2.43 -13.55 8.29
C VAL A 222 -1.40 -13.15 7.23
N VAL A 223 -1.24 -13.96 6.19
CA VAL A 223 -0.35 -13.67 5.06
C VAL A 223 -1.21 -13.55 3.80
N THR A 224 -0.97 -12.53 2.98
CA THR A 224 -1.77 -12.28 1.76
C THR A 224 -1.04 -12.71 0.48
N ARG A 225 -1.78 -12.74 -0.63
CA ARG A 225 -1.30 -13.00 -2.01
C ARG A 225 -0.66 -14.38 -2.19
N VAL A 226 -1.42 -15.43 -1.90
CA VAL A 226 -0.91 -16.82 -1.91
C VAL A 226 -1.30 -17.63 -3.15
N VAL A 227 -2.36 -17.24 -3.87
CA VAL A 227 -2.91 -17.99 -5.03
C VAL A 227 -3.44 -17.04 -6.13
N ASP A 228 -2.68 -15.99 -6.42
CA ASP A 228 -3.12 -14.92 -7.33
C ASP A 228 -3.49 -15.42 -8.73
N SER A 229 -2.80 -16.45 -9.25
CA SER A 229 -3.10 -17.00 -10.57
C SER A 229 -4.51 -17.57 -10.69
N MET A 230 -5.17 -17.85 -9.56
CA MET A 230 -6.52 -18.41 -9.52
C MET A 230 -7.62 -17.39 -9.83
N THR A 231 -7.29 -16.11 -10.05
CA THR A 231 -8.24 -15.13 -10.61
C THR A 231 -8.67 -15.52 -12.02
N ASP A 232 -7.71 -16.04 -12.80
CA ASP A 232 -7.91 -16.40 -14.21
C ASP A 232 -7.86 -17.92 -14.44
N ASN A 233 -7.36 -18.69 -13.47
CA ASN A 233 -7.18 -20.14 -13.58
C ASN A 233 -7.95 -20.92 -12.52
N LEU A 234 -8.47 -22.10 -12.89
CA LEU A 234 -9.20 -22.98 -11.96
C LEU A 234 -8.28 -23.70 -10.95
N ARG A 235 -6.96 -23.63 -11.12
CA ARG A 235 -5.98 -24.32 -10.28
C ARG A 235 -4.78 -23.41 -10.00
N PRO A 236 -4.21 -23.44 -8.79
CA PRO A 236 -2.99 -22.69 -8.51
C PRO A 236 -1.81 -23.35 -9.21
N THR A 237 -0.74 -22.57 -9.37
CA THR A 237 0.56 -23.11 -9.78
C THR A 237 1.15 -23.99 -8.67
N ARG A 238 2.15 -24.81 -9.01
CA ARG A 238 2.89 -25.60 -8.01
C ARG A 238 3.62 -24.72 -7.01
N ALA A 239 4.09 -23.56 -7.45
CA ALA A 239 4.79 -22.60 -6.60
C ALA A 239 3.84 -22.02 -5.54
N GLU A 240 2.66 -21.54 -5.95
CA GLU A 240 1.62 -21.05 -5.04
C GLU A 240 1.14 -22.12 -4.06
N ALA A 241 0.90 -23.35 -4.53
CA ALA A 241 0.53 -24.45 -3.65
C ALA A 241 1.60 -24.78 -2.60
N THR A 242 2.88 -24.61 -2.94
CA THR A 242 4.01 -24.81 -2.01
C THR A 242 4.18 -23.62 -1.06
N ASP A 243 3.84 -22.42 -1.50
CA ASP A 243 3.88 -21.20 -0.68
C ASP A 243 2.77 -21.17 0.40
N VAL A 244 1.60 -21.76 0.11
CA VAL A 244 0.52 -21.94 1.09
C VAL A 244 0.85 -22.98 2.17
N ALA A 245 1.65 -24.00 1.83
CA ALA A 245 1.94 -25.16 2.67
C ALA A 245 2.99 -24.89 3.76
#